data_AF-A0A6N9YGX9-F1
#
_entry.id   AF-A0A6N9YGX9-F1
#
_cell.length_a   1.000
_cell.length_b   1.000
_cell.length_c   1.000
_cell.angle_alpha   90.00
_cell.angle_beta   90.00
_cell.angle_gamma   90.00
#
_symmetry.space_group_name_H-M   'P 1'
#
loop_
_entity.id
_entity.type
_entity.pdbx_description
1 polymer ?
#
loop_
_entity_poly.entity_id
_entity_poly.type
_entity_poly.pdbx_seq_one_letter_code
_entity_poly.pdbx_strand_id
1 'polypeptide(L)' 'MTDLLIRNIDEDDLRRIDANAERQGLSRSEYLKREVSRLAQIGARPATRVDLARSADLFADLADESVMEQAWS' A
#
# COMPACT_ATOMS: atom_id res chain seq x y z
N MET A 1 11.69 10.88 15.15
CA MET A 1 11.01 9.58 15.32
C MET A 1 10.03 9.75 16.46
N THR A 2 8.76 9.39 16.27
CA THR A 2 7.71 9.58 17.29
C THR A 2 7.12 8.21 17.59
N ASP A 3 6.95 7.93 18.88
CA ASP A 3 6.44 6.65 19.34
C ASP A 3 4.91 6.72 19.49
N LEU A 4 4.24 5.62 19.12
CA LEU A 4 2.80 5.47 19.22
C LEU A 4 2.48 4.27 20.11
N LEU A 5 1.73 4.51 21.19
CA LEU A 5 1.24 3.46 22.07
C LEU A 5 -0.27 3.31 21.90
N ILE A 6 -0.69 2.15 21.42
CA ILE A 6 -2.10 1.78 21.29
C ILE A 6 -2.42 0.78 22.41
N ARG A 7 -3.42 1.11 23.24
CA ARG A 7 -3.83 0.29 24.40
C ARG A 7 -5.20 -0.33 24.15
N ASN A 8 -5.52 -1.37 24.92
CA ASN A 8 -6.82 -2.04 24.93
C ASN A 8 -7.22 -2.56 23.53
N ILE A 9 -6.27 -3.17 22.82
CA ILE A 9 -6.55 -3.87 21.57
C ILE A 9 -7.14 -5.23 21.92
N ASP A 10 -8.22 -5.61 21.23
CA ASP A 10 -8.81 -6.94 21.35
C ASP A 10 -7.79 -8.02 20.97
N GLU A 11 -7.76 -9.13 21.71
CA GLU A 11 -6.80 -10.20 21.48
C GLU A 11 -7.00 -10.86 20.10
N ASP A 12 -8.24 -10.97 19.63
CA ASP A 12 -8.55 -11.55 18.32
C ASP A 12 -8.03 -10.65 17.19
N ASP A 13 -8.17 -9.33 17.36
CA ASP A 13 -7.64 -8.36 16.40
C ASP A 13 -6.11 -8.39 16.38
N LEU A 14 -5.47 -8.50 17.55
CA LEU A 14 -4.02 -8.64 17.63
C LEU A 14 -3.54 -9.91 16.91
N ARG A 15 -4.23 -11.05 17.10
CA ARG A 15 -3.92 -12.30 16.39
C ARG A 15 -4.09 -12.19 14.88
N ARG A 16 -5.13 -11.48 14.42
CA ARG A 16 -5.33 -11.21 12.97
C ARG A 16 -4.20 -10.36 12.41
N ILE A 17 -3.76 -9.33 13.15
CA ILE A 17 -2.63 -8.48 12.78
C ILE A 17 -1.34 -9.31 12.66
N ASP A 18 -1.07 -10.19 13.62
CA ASP A 18 0.10 -11.07 13.58
C ASP A 18 0.09 -11.99 12.37
N ALA A 19 -1.03 -12.66 12.12
CA ALA A 19 -1.17 -13.53 10.95
C ALA A 19 -1.01 -12.75 9.62
N ASN A 20 -1.45 -11.48 9.57
CA ASN A 20 -1.24 -10.61 8.42
C ASN A 20 0.24 -10.24 8.23
N ALA A 21 0.95 -9.97 9.31
CA ALA A 21 2.37 -9.64 9.30
C ALA A 21 3.20 -10.86 8.87
N GLU A 22 2.93 -12.04 9.43
CA GLU A 22 3.59 -13.31 9.08
C GLU A 22 3.42 -13.65 7.60
N ARG A 23 2.20 -13.50 7.05
CA ARG A 23 1.94 -13.72 5.61
C ARG A 23 2.77 -12.82 4.70
N GLN A 24 3.29 -11.70 5.21
CA GLN A 24 4.16 -10.77 4.48
C GLN A 24 5.64 -10.90 4.88
N GLY A 25 5.99 -11.84 5.77
CA GLY A 25 7.35 -11.97 6.30
C GLY A 25 7.80 -10.77 7.14
N LEU A 26 6.86 -10.07 7.77
CA LEU A 26 7.12 -8.85 8.56
C LEU A 26 6.95 -9.13 10.05
N SER A 27 7.68 -8.37 10.87
CA SER A 27 7.34 -8.25 12.28
C SER A 27 6.04 -7.46 12.43
N ARG A 28 5.32 -7.66 13.54
CA ARG A 28 4.13 -6.85 13.88
C ARG A 28 4.41 -5.35 13.81
N SER A 29 5.53 -4.91 14.38
CA SER A 29 5.87 -3.48 14.45
C SER A 29 6.15 -2.89 13.08
N GLU A 30 6.79 -3.62 12.17
CA GLU A 30 7.02 -3.18 10.80
C GLU A 30 5.73 -3.15 9.99
N TYR A 31 4.88 -4.18 10.13
CA TYR A 31 3.56 -4.20 9.50
C TYR A 31 2.71 -2.99 9.91
N LEU A 32 2.62 -2.68 11.20
CA LEU A 32 1.87 -1.53 11.69
C LEU A 32 2.46 -0.19 11.24
N LYS A 33 3.79 -0.05 11.17
CA LYS A 33 4.43 1.17 10.62
C LYS A 33 4.04 1.41 9.16
N ARG A 34 4.00 0.36 8.34
CA ARG A 34 3.58 0.46 6.93
C ARG A 34 2.12 0.85 6.81
N GLU A 35 1.25 0.24 7.62
CA GLU A 35 -0.17 0.60 7.62
C GLU A 35 -0.42 2.03 8.10
N VAL A 36 0.28 2.51 9.14
CA VAL A 36 0.22 3.92 9.57
C VAL A 36 0.70 4.85 8.45
N SER A 37 1.77 4.50 7.76
CA SER A 37 2.29 5.28 6.63
C SER A 37 1.30 5.34 5.47
N ARG A 38 0.62 4.21 5.18
CA ARG A 38 -0.47 4.16 4.19
C ARG A 38 -1.64 5.03 4.62
N LEU A 39 -2.09 4.94 5.88
CA LEU A 39 -3.16 5.77 6.42
C LEU A 39 -2.87 7.27 6.31
N ALA A 40 -1.61 7.68 6.51
CA ALA A 40 -1.20 9.07 6.32
C ALA A 40 -1.29 9.55 4.84
N GLN A 41 -1.27 8.61 3.88
CA GLN A 41 -1.42 8.91 2.45
C GLN A 41 -2.89 8.83 1.98
N ILE A 42 -3.73 8.07 2.69
CA ILE A 42 -5.18 7.98 2.41
C ILE A 42 -5.81 9.34 2.70
N GLY A 43 -6.16 10.08 1.63
CA GLY A 43 -6.66 11.46 1.71
C GLY A 43 -6.04 12.41 0.70
N ALA A 44 -5.02 11.97 -0.05
CA ALA A 44 -4.63 12.66 -1.28
C ALA A 44 -5.86 12.70 -2.21
N ARG A 45 -6.35 13.91 -2.51
CA ARG A 45 -7.54 14.28 -3.30
C ARG A 45 -8.14 13.13 -4.15
N PRO A 46 -9.47 12.90 -4.10
CA PRO A 46 -10.12 11.89 -4.94
C PRO A 46 -9.71 12.01 -6.41
N ALA A 47 -9.43 10.87 -7.04
CA ALA A 47 -9.14 10.83 -8.47
C ALA A 47 -10.36 11.33 -9.27
N THR A 48 -10.12 12.22 -10.22
CA THR A 48 -11.15 12.74 -11.13
C THR A 48 -11.08 12.02 -12.48
N ARG A 49 -12.11 12.18 -13.31
CA ARG A 49 -12.08 11.68 -14.69
C ARG A 49 -10.90 12.23 -15.50
N VAL A 50 -10.50 13.47 -15.24
CA VAL A 50 -9.35 14.10 -15.91
C VAL A 50 -8.04 13.42 -15.50
N ASP A 51 -7.91 13.05 -14.22
CA ASP A 51 -6.73 12.32 -13.73
C ASP A 51 -6.65 10.93 -14.37
N LEU A 52 -7.79 10.24 -14.51
CA LEU A 52 -7.86 8.93 -15.17
C LEU A 52 -7.55 9.02 -16.67
N ALA A 53 -8.11 10.00 -17.39
CA ALA A 53 -7.81 10.21 -18.80
C ALA A 53 -6.32 10.49 -19.02
N ARG A 54 -5.74 11.39 -18.22
CA ARG A 54 -4.29 11.68 -18.26
C ARG A 54 -3.46 10.45 -17.96
N SER A 55 -3.85 9.63 -16.98
CA SER A 55 -3.17 8.39 -16.64
C SER A 55 -3.20 7.39 -17.81
N ALA A 56 -4.34 7.26 -18.49
CA ALA A 56 -4.47 6.37 -19.64
C ALA A 56 -3.57 6.80 -20.80
N ASP A 57 -3.49 8.11 -21.07
CA ASP A 57 -2.62 8.65 -22.13
C ASP A 57 -1.13 8.49 -21.78
N LEU A 58 -0.74 8.77 -20.53
CA LEU A 58 0.65 8.70 -20.08
C LEU A 58 1.21 7.28 -20.07
N PHE A 59 0.37 6.29 -19.78
CA PHE A 59 0.75 4.89 -19.63
C PHE A 59 0.19 4.02 -20.77
N ALA A 60 -0.05 4.62 -21.95
CA ALA A 60 -0.64 3.92 -23.10
C ALA A 60 0.24 2.76 -23.60
N ASP A 61 1.55 2.84 -23.38
CA ASP A 61 2.56 1.85 -23.74
C ASP A 61 2.62 0.65 -22.79
N LEU A 62 1.95 0.69 -21.62
CA LEU A 62 1.82 -0.48 -20.75
C LEU A 62 1.08 -1.65 -21.42
N ALA A 63 0.34 -1.38 -22.50
CA ALA A 63 -0.31 -2.40 -23.32
C ALA A 63 0.58 -2.95 -24.45
N ASP A 64 1.76 -2.37 -24.68
CA ASP A 64 2.72 -2.85 -25.66
C ASP A 64 3.57 -3.97 -25.04
N GLU A 65 3.41 -5.18 -25.56
CA GLU A 65 4.11 -6.37 -25.09
C GLU A 65 5.64 -6.22 -25.20
N SER A 66 6.14 -5.59 -26.27
CA SER A 66 7.58 -5.42 -26.48
C SER A 66 8.19 -4.43 -25.48
N VAL A 67 7.46 -3.37 -25.13
CA VAL A 67 7.87 -2.40 -24.11
C VAL A 67 7.89 -3.07 -22.73
N MET A 68 6.90 -3.91 -22.43
CA MET A 68 6.86 -4.64 -21.17
C MET A 68 7.95 -5.70 -21.09
N GLU A 69 8.20 -6.46 -22.15
CA GLU A 69 9.32 -7.41 -22.21
C GLU A 69 10.66 -6.73 -21.91
N GLN A 70 10.91 -5.56 -22.51
CA GLN A 70 12.13 -4.77 -22.26
C GLN A 70 12.21 -4.24 -20.82
N ALA A 71 11.09 -3.89 -20.20
CA ALA A 71 11.08 -3.36 -18.82
C ALA A 71 11.41 -4.43 -17.76
N TRP A 72 11.22 -5.71 -18.07
CA TRP A 72 11.39 -6.84 -17.14
C TRP A 72 12.58 -7.75 -17.45
N SER A 73 13.33 -7.49 -18.52
CA SER A 73 14.59 -8.19 -18.86
C SER A 73 15.78 -7.71 -18.03
#